data_AF-A0A1C6A263-F1
#
_entry.id   AF-A0A1C6A263-F1
#
_cell.length_a   1.000
_cell.length_b   1.000
_cell.length_c   1.000
_cell.angle_alpha   90.00
_cell.angle_beta   90.00
_cell.angle_gamma   90.00
#
_symmetry.space_group_name_H-M   'P 1'
#
loop_
_entity.id
_entity.type
_entity.pdbx_description
1 polymer ?
#
loop_
_entity_poly.entity_id
_entity_poly.type
_entity_poly.pdbx_seq_one_letter_code
_entity_poly.pdbx_strand_id
1 'polypeptide(L)' 'MGRSFVRIHQRYLVNGKKVTHIGRTSLDILGQNREMQNLPISRALKETATTKLARIMLIG' A
#
# COMPACT_ATOMS: atom_id res chain seq x y z
N MET A 1 8.29 15.23 -2.55
CA MET A 1 7.30 14.55 -3.43
C MET A 1 7.45 13.01 -3.53
N GLY A 2 8.27 12.32 -2.71
CA GLY A 2 8.45 10.85 -2.79
C GLY A 2 8.04 10.02 -1.56
N ARG A 3 7.55 10.66 -0.47
CA ARG A 3 7.30 9.97 0.81
C ARG A 3 5.99 9.15 0.85
N SER A 4 5.12 9.31 -0.13
CA SER A 4 3.82 8.65 -0.18
C SER A 4 3.83 7.32 -0.93
N PHE A 5 4.89 6.98 -1.69
CA PHE A 5 4.97 5.70 -2.39
C PHE A 5 5.70 4.64 -1.56
N VAL A 6 5.10 3.46 -1.44
CA VAL A 6 5.64 2.33 -0.68
C VAL A 6 5.74 1.11 -1.57
N ARG A 7 6.91 0.48 -1.60
CA ARG A 7 7.11 -0.81 -2.28
C ARG A 7 6.59 -1.92 -1.38
N ILE A 8 5.68 -2.73 -1.91
CA ILE A 8 4.97 -3.78 -1.15
C ILE A 8 5.29 -5.19 -1.65
N HIS A 9 5.83 -5.28 -2.88
CA HIS A 9 6.19 -6.50 -3.57
C HIS A 9 7.26 -6.16 -4.63
N GLN A 10 7.94 -7.16 -5.19
CA GLN A 10 8.96 -6.94 -6.23
C GLN A 10 8.42 -6.23 -7.50
N ARG A 11 7.11 -6.36 -7.75
CA ARG A 11 6.40 -5.80 -8.92
C ARG A 11 5.51 -4.60 -8.60
N TYR A 12 5.35 -4.25 -7.32
CA TYR A 12 4.33 -3.29 -6.90
C TYR A 12 4.93 -2.14 -6.08
N LEU A 13 4.74 -0.93 -6.62
CA LEU A 13 4.97 0.34 -5.94
C LEU A 13 3.60 1.03 -5.80
N VAL A 14 3.14 1.21 -4.56
CA VAL A 14 1.78 1.69 -4.27
C VAL A 14 1.82 3.11 -3.71
N ASN A 15 0.89 3.95 -4.16
CA ASN A 15 0.64 5.24 -3.52
C ASN A 15 -0.16 5.04 -2.23
N GLY A 16 0.49 5.24 -1.08
CA GLY A 16 -0.10 5.09 0.24
C GLY A 16 -1.32 5.97 0.50
N LYS A 17 -1.46 7.12 -0.18
CA LYS A 17 -2.65 7.98 -0.08
C LYS A 17 -3.91 7.37 -0.75
N LYS A 18 -3.74 6.34 -1.58
CA LYS A 18 -4.85 5.63 -2.25
C LYS A 18 -5.16 4.28 -1.62
N VAL A 19 -4.48 3.92 -0.54
CA VAL A 19 -4.75 2.68 0.21
C VAL A 19 -5.99 2.89 1.06
N THR A 20 -6.96 2.00 0.90
CA THR A 20 -8.23 2.04 1.64
C THR A 20 -8.25 1.03 2.78
N HIS A 21 -7.57 -0.11 2.62
CA HIS A 21 -7.49 -1.15 3.64
C HIS A 21 -6.13 -1.87 3.62
N ILE A 22 -5.61 -2.20 4.81
CA ILE A 22 -4.40 -3.00 5.00
C ILE A 22 -4.79 -4.34 5.60
N GLY A 23 -4.77 -5.39 4.77
CA GLY A 23 -5.02 -6.76 5.21
C GLY A 23 -3.75 -7.49 5.67
N ARG A 24 -3.91 -8.77 6.04
CA ARG A 24 -2.79 -9.60 6.55
C ARG A 24 -1.73 -9.93 5.49
N THR A 25 -2.14 -10.11 4.23
CA THR A 25 -1.27 -10.52 3.12
C THR A 25 -1.49 -9.72 1.84
N SER A 26 -2.45 -8.80 1.85
CA SER A 26 -2.82 -7.96 0.72
C SER A 26 -3.31 -6.59 1.18
N LEU A 27 -3.41 -5.65 0.24
CA LEU A 27 -3.89 -4.29 0.44
C LEU A 27 -5.00 -4.01 -0.56
N ASP A 28 -6.00 -3.24 -0.16
CA ASP A 28 -6.98 -2.69 -1.08
C ASP A 28 -6.61 -1.24 -1.42
N ILE A 29 -6.66 -0.91 -2.71
CA ILE A 29 -6.37 0.42 -3.22
C ILE A 29 -7.46 0.90 -4.17
N LEU A 30 -7.65 2.23 -4.23
CA LEU A 30 -8.41 2.85 -5.30
C LEU A 30 -7.52 3.07 -6.53
N GLY A 31 -7.77 2.27 -7.56
CA GLY A 31 -7.09 2.34 -8.86
C GLY A 31 -7.34 3.66 -9.59
N GLN A 32 -6.62 3.89 -10.68
CA GLN A 32 -6.80 5.09 -11.50
C GLN A 32 -8.17 5.15 -12.19
N ASN A 33 -8.69 3.98 -12.58
CA ASN A 33 -10.03 3.79 -13.14
C ASN A 33 -11.14 3.84 -12.08
N ARG A 34 -10.84 4.25 -10.84
CA ARG A 34 -11.76 4.25 -9.69
C ARG A 34 -12.29 2.87 -9.31
N GLU A 35 -11.65 1.81 -9.78
CA GLU A 35 -11.95 0.45 -9.34
C GLU A 35 -11.10 0.08 -8.13
N MET A 36 -11.69 -0.73 -7.25
CA MET A 36 -10.95 -1.36 -6.16
C MET A 36 -10.01 -2.43 -6.70
N GLN A 37 -8.76 -2.39 -6.26
CA GLN A 37 -7.77 -3.41 -6.58
C GLN A 37 -7.18 -4.00 -5.31
N ASN A 38 -7.13 -5.33 -5.26
CA ASN A 38 -6.44 -6.05 -4.20
C ASN A 38 -5.02 -6.42 -4.66
N LEU A 39 -4.01 -5.92 -3.96
CA LEU A 39 -2.60 -6.14 -4.30
C LEU A 39 -1.90 -6.99 -3.23
N PRO A 40 -1.16 -8.04 -3.61
CA PRO A 40 -0.46 -8.88 -2.65
C PRO A 40 0.76 -8.16 -2.07
N ILE A 41 1.05 -8.43 -0.79
CA ILE A 41 2.24 -7.97 -0.10
C ILE A 41 3.21 -9.14 0.00
N SER A 42 4.48 -8.94 -0.39
CA SER A 42 5.48 -9.98 -0.17
C SER A 42 5.78 -10.15 1.31
N ARG A 43 5.99 -11.40 1.76
CA ARG A 43 6.35 -11.70 3.16
C ARG A 43 7.58 -10.91 3.61
N ALA A 44 8.59 -10.82 2.74
CA ALA A 44 9.85 -10.12 3.01
C ALA A 44 9.67 -8.60 3.21
N LEU A 45 8.65 -7.98 2.61
CA LEU A 45 8.40 -6.54 2.73
C LEU A 45 7.27 -6.19 3.70
N LYS A 46 6.51 -7.19 4.16
CA LYS A 46 5.25 -6.99 4.88
C LYS A 46 5.37 -5.99 6.01
N GLU A 47 6.23 -6.26 6.99
CA GLU A 47 6.33 -5.45 8.20
C GLU A 47 6.74 -4.00 7.92
N THR A 48 7.74 -3.82 7.05
CA THR A 48 8.20 -2.48 6.65
C THR A 48 7.14 -1.74 5.83
N ALA A 49 6.46 -2.43 4.92
CA ALA A 49 5.44 -1.85 4.05
C ALA A 49 4.20 -1.43 4.85
N THR A 50 3.66 -2.30 5.69
CA THR A 50 2.47 -2.00 6.49
C THR A 50 2.72 -0.86 7.47
N THR A 51 3.90 -0.81 8.10
CA THR A 51 4.27 0.28 9.02
C THR A 51 4.32 1.63 8.30
N LYS A 52 4.94 1.69 7.11
CA LYS A 52 5.00 2.92 6.31
C LYS A 52 3.61 3.35 5.84
N LEU A 53 2.80 2.41 5.36
CA LEU A 53 1.44 2.67 4.90
C LEU A 53 0.54 3.16 6.04
N ALA A 54 0.58 2.51 7.21
CA ALA A 54 -0.19 2.93 8.38
C ALA A 54 0.16 4.36 8.80
N ARG A 55 1.46 4.73 8.82
CA ARG A 55 1.86 6.12 9.10
C ARG A 55 1.32 7.11 8.07
N ILE A 56 1.36 6.77 6.79
CA ILE A 56 0.81 7.64 5.72
C ILE A 56 -0.70 7.81 5.91
N MET A 57 -1.43 6.73 6.21
CA MET A 57 -2.88 6.78 6.43
C MET A 57 -3.27 7.61 7.65
N LEU A 58 -2.44 7.64 8.69
CA LEU A 58 -2.69 8.45 9.89
C LEU A 58 -2.39 9.95 9.70
N ILE A 59 -1.50 10.31 8.78
CA ILE A 59 -1.03 11.70 8.61
C ILE A 59 -1.95 12.51 7.67
N GLY A 60 -2.68 11.87 6.75
CA GLY A 60 -3.56 12.55 5.76
C GLY A 60 -2.80 13.22 4.61
#